data_AF-A0A2Z4ZGE2-F1
#
_entry.id   AF-A0A2Z4ZGE2-F1
#
_cell.length_a   1.000
_cell.length_b   1.000
_cell.length_c   1.000
_cell.angle_alpha   90.00
_cell.angle_beta   90.00
_cell.angle_gamma   90.00
#
_symmetry.space_group_name_H-M   'P 1'
#
loop_
_entity.id
_entity.type
_entity.pdbx_description
1 polymer ?
#
loop_
_entity_poly.entity_id
_entity_poly.type
_entity_poly.pdbx_seq_one_letter_code
_entity_poly.pdbx_strand_id
1 'polypeptide(L)'
;MFETHLVNLEYEPLTIDYTRKHRYTPDSIIPGTNILVELKGAFEKDEPGKYEPVTEQGGFAFLFVFQRRDTEIAWKKPRKDGSRLLHEEWVAYHHKRGMPFYCTFEDEFADLKKSKSFAEIIKRHKITQH
;
A
#
# COMPACT_ATOMS: atom_id res chain seq x y z
N MET A 1 9.40 5.26 52.55
CA MET A 1 10.63 5.77 51.90
C MET A 1 11.15 4.58 51.09
N PHE A 2 11.02 4.60 49.76
CA PHE A 2 11.54 3.51 48.93
C PHE A 2 13.02 3.81 48.65
N GLU A 3 13.92 2.99 49.20
CA GLU A 3 15.34 3.01 48.88
C GLU A 3 15.55 2.50 47.45
N THR A 4 16.00 3.38 46.57
CA THR A 4 16.29 3.06 45.17
C THR A 4 17.70 2.46 45.05
N HIS A 5 17.79 1.14 44.86
CA HIS A 5 19.05 0.44 44.57
C HIS A 5 19.37 0.39 43.06
N LEU A 6 19.20 1.52 42.35
CA LEU A 6 19.70 1.66 40.98
C LEU A 6 21.10 2.27 41.04
N VAL A 7 22.10 1.42 41.27
CA VAL A 7 23.50 1.82 41.34
C VAL A 7 24.23 1.27 40.10
N ASN A 8 25.09 2.08 39.47
CA ASN A 8 25.91 1.71 38.31
C ASN A 8 25.15 1.38 37.01
N LEU A 9 24.11 2.14 36.67
CA LEU A 9 23.44 2.06 35.36
C LEU A 9 23.73 3.31 34.55
N GLU A 10 24.08 3.14 33.27
CA GLU A 10 24.17 4.22 32.30
C GLU A 10 22.80 4.41 31.62
N TYR A 11 22.35 5.67 31.52
CA TYR A 11 21.09 6.02 30.86
C TYR A 11 21.29 6.10 29.34
N GLU A 12 20.51 5.33 28.57
CA GLU A 12 20.56 5.29 27.09
C GLU A 12 21.98 5.18 26.49
N PRO A 13 22.82 4.21 26.93
CA PRO A 13 24.25 4.20 26.57
C PRO A 13 24.50 3.80 25.12
N LEU A 14 23.53 3.16 24.46
CA LEU A 14 23.69 2.57 23.13
C LEU A 14 22.41 2.72 22.31
N THR A 15 22.59 2.90 21.00
CA THR A 15 21.55 2.67 20.00
C THR A 15 21.87 1.36 19.28
N ILE A 16 20.87 0.49 19.12
CA ILE A 16 21.04 -0.83 18.50
C ILE A 16 20.16 -0.91 17.26
N ASP A 17 20.79 -1.07 16.09
CA ASP A 17 20.08 -1.31 14.84
C ASP A 17 19.50 -2.73 14.81
N TYR A 18 18.24 -2.84 14.37
CA TYR A 18 17.58 -4.13 14.18
C TYR A 18 16.65 -4.09 12.97
N THR A 19 16.35 -5.26 12.41
CA THR A 19 15.40 -5.41 11.30
C THR A 19 14.24 -6.31 11.70
N ARG A 20 13.03 -6.02 11.19
CA ARG A 20 11.85 -6.89 11.33
C ARG A 20 11.47 -7.46 9.96
N LYS A 21 11.33 -8.77 9.89
CA LYS A 21 10.85 -9.46 8.69
C LYS A 21 9.33 -9.52 8.71
N HIS A 22 8.72 -9.13 7.59
CA HIS A 22 7.29 -9.24 7.36
C HIS A 22 7.04 -10.10 6.13
N ARG A 23 5.90 -10.80 6.10
CA ARG A 23 5.42 -11.51 4.91
C ARG A 23 4.17 -10.80 4.40
N TYR A 24 4.14 -10.57 3.10
CA TYR A 24 2.96 -10.06 2.41
C TYR A 24 2.22 -11.23 1.76
N THR A 25 0.89 -11.26 1.92
CA THR A 25 0.02 -12.22 1.24
C THR A 25 -1.01 -11.40 0.46
N PRO A 26 -0.90 -11.33 -0.88
CA PRO A 26 -1.90 -10.66 -1.70
C PRO A 26 -3.21 -11.45 -1.69
N ASP A 27 -4.34 -10.77 -1.93
CA ASP A 27 -5.61 -11.46 -2.15
C ASP A 27 -5.59 -12.26 -3.47
N SER A 28 -4.92 -11.72 -4.50
CA SER A 28 -4.80 -12.36 -5.82
C SER A 28 -3.62 -11.83 -6.64
N ILE A 29 -3.33 -12.48 -7.76
CA ILE A 29 -2.32 -12.05 -8.75
C ILE A 29 -2.90 -12.18 -10.16
N ILE A 30 -2.59 -11.24 -11.04
CA ILE A 30 -2.95 -11.36 -12.46
C ILE A 30 -1.96 -12.32 -13.15
N PRO A 31 -2.43 -13.46 -13.71
CA PRO A 31 -1.54 -14.46 -14.31
C PRO A 31 -0.63 -13.88 -15.40
N GLY A 32 0.65 -14.27 -15.38
CA GLY A 32 1.65 -13.83 -16.36
C GLY A 32 2.15 -12.39 -16.17
N THR A 33 1.82 -11.75 -15.05
CA THR A 33 2.27 -10.40 -14.69
C THR A 33 2.80 -10.36 -13.26
N ASN A 34 3.48 -9.27 -12.89
CA ASN A 34 3.83 -8.96 -11.50
C ASN A 34 2.77 -8.08 -10.78
N ILE A 35 1.52 -8.08 -11.25
CA ILE A 35 0.44 -7.28 -10.65
C ILE A 35 -0.28 -8.08 -9.58
N LEU A 36 -0.15 -7.64 -8.34
CA LEU A 36 -0.92 -8.09 -7.20
C LEU A 36 -2.27 -7.38 -7.19
N VAL A 37 -3.35 -8.12 -6.94
CA VAL A 37 -4.70 -7.59 -6.81
C VAL A 37 -5.09 -7.62 -5.34
N GLU A 38 -5.55 -6.50 -4.82
CA GLU A 38 -5.97 -6.34 -3.43
C GLU A 38 -7.41 -5.83 -3.38
N LEU A 39 -8.30 -6.59 -2.74
CA LEU A 39 -9.71 -6.24 -2.54
C LEU A 39 -9.83 -5.47 -1.22
N LYS A 40 -10.35 -4.23 -1.25
CA LYS A 40 -10.40 -3.38 -0.05
C LYS A 40 -11.71 -2.62 0.11
N GLY A 41 -12.26 -2.67 1.32
CA GLY A 41 -13.31 -1.73 1.75
C GLY A 41 -12.70 -0.38 2.10
N ALA A 42 -12.03 -0.32 3.26
CA ALA A 42 -11.19 0.80 3.67
C ALA A 42 -9.82 0.23 4.05
N PHE A 43 -8.76 1.00 3.77
CA PHE A 43 -7.47 0.78 4.38
C PHE A 43 -7.62 0.90 5.91
N GLU A 44 -6.76 0.22 6.64
CA GLU A 44 -6.58 0.43 8.08
C GLU A 44 -5.39 1.35 8.38
N LYS A 45 -5.36 1.91 9.59
CA LYS A 45 -4.23 2.72 10.03
C LYS A 45 -2.95 1.89 9.93
N ASP A 46 -1.90 2.49 9.36
CA ASP A 46 -0.57 1.90 9.14
C ASP A 46 -0.51 0.77 8.09
N GLU A 47 -1.65 0.24 7.64
CA GLU A 47 -1.71 -0.77 6.57
C GLU A 47 -1.01 -0.32 5.27
N PRO A 48 -1.20 0.93 4.77
CA PRO A 48 -0.61 1.33 3.50
C PRO A 48 0.92 1.32 3.48
N GLY A 49 1.56 1.37 4.65
CA GLY A 49 3.02 1.33 4.77
C GLY A 49 3.65 0.03 4.31
N LYS A 50 2.87 -1.04 4.13
CA LYS A 50 3.37 -2.34 3.61
C LYS A 50 3.50 -2.37 2.08
N TYR A 51 2.73 -1.57 1.35
CA TYR A 51 2.67 -1.66 -0.12
C TYR A 51 3.93 -1.12 -0.79
N GLU A 52 4.48 -0.02 -0.28
CA GLU A 52 5.73 0.58 -0.79
C GLU A 52 6.90 -0.43 -0.73
N PRO A 53 7.25 -1.03 0.43
CA PRO A 53 8.30 -2.04 0.49
C PRO A 53 8.07 -3.26 -0.40
N VAL A 54 6.83 -3.74 -0.53
CA VAL A 54 6.51 -4.89 -1.40
C VAL A 54 6.80 -4.58 -2.86
N THR A 55 6.52 -3.35 -3.29
CA THR A 55 6.82 -2.88 -4.63
C THR A 55 8.31 -2.63 -4.83
N GLU A 56 8.96 -1.91 -3.92
CA GLU A 56 10.38 -1.53 -4.07
C GLU A 56 11.32 -2.74 -3.96
N GLN A 57 11.05 -3.66 -3.03
CA GLN A 57 11.92 -4.81 -2.77
C GLN A 57 11.49 -6.04 -3.56
N GLY A 58 10.18 -6.23 -3.75
CA GLY A 58 9.63 -7.39 -4.45
C GLY A 58 9.44 -7.18 -5.95
N GLY A 59 9.52 -5.94 -6.44
CA GLY A 59 9.32 -5.62 -7.85
C GLY A 59 7.89 -5.85 -8.33
N PHE A 60 6.90 -5.80 -7.43
CA PHE A 60 5.49 -6.00 -7.75
C PHE A 60 4.74 -4.68 -7.98
N ALA A 61 3.69 -4.75 -8.81
CA ALA A 61 2.70 -3.70 -8.97
C ALA A 61 1.44 -4.02 -8.17
N PHE A 62 0.63 -3.01 -7.84
CA PHE A 62 -0.65 -3.20 -7.14
C PHE A 62 -1.82 -2.70 -7.98
N LEU A 63 -2.88 -3.50 -8.05
CA LEU A 63 -4.21 -3.11 -8.48
C LEU A 63 -5.17 -3.23 -7.30
N PHE A 64 -5.53 -2.09 -6.72
CA PHE A 64 -6.54 -2.02 -5.67
C PHE A 64 -7.94 -2.04 -6.29
N VAL A 65 -8.79 -2.96 -5.84
CA VAL A 65 -10.21 -2.97 -6.17
C VAL A 65 -10.96 -2.53 -4.92
N PHE A 66 -11.39 -1.27 -4.91
CA PHE A 66 -12.09 -0.69 -3.78
C PHE A 66 -13.58 -0.98 -3.85
N GLN A 67 -14.20 -1.23 -2.70
CA GLN A 67 -15.65 -1.45 -2.62
C GLN A 67 -16.45 -0.22 -3.03
N ARG A 68 -15.97 0.99 -2.72
CA ARG A 68 -16.66 2.27 -2.98
C ARG A 68 -15.67 3.40 -3.27
N ARG A 69 -16.12 4.37 -4.07
CA ARG A 69 -15.35 5.55 -4.52
C ARG A 69 -15.18 6.62 -3.44
N ASP A 70 -16.21 6.80 -2.64
CA ASP A 70 -16.30 7.83 -1.60
C ASP A 70 -15.67 7.41 -0.26
N THR A 71 -14.98 6.26 -0.21
CA THR A 71 -14.33 5.81 1.01
C THR A 71 -13.16 6.73 1.35
N GLU A 72 -13.23 7.34 2.53
CA GLU A 72 -12.19 8.21 3.07
C GLU A 72 -11.15 7.44 3.88
N ILE A 73 -9.91 7.93 3.90
CA ILE A 73 -8.87 7.44 4.81
C ILE A 73 -9.11 8.02 6.21
N ALA A 74 -9.72 7.22 7.08
CA ALA A 74 -10.29 7.65 8.36
C ALA A 74 -9.27 8.27 9.34
N TRP A 75 -8.01 7.82 9.35
CA TRP A 75 -6.98 8.35 10.27
C TRP A 75 -6.22 9.55 9.73
N LYS A 76 -6.44 9.97 8.47
CA LYS A 76 -5.82 11.19 7.95
C LYS A 76 -6.60 12.40 8.44
N LYS A 77 -5.87 13.46 8.82
CA LYS A 77 -6.49 14.74 9.18
C LYS A 77 -7.22 15.30 7.96
N PRO A 78 -8.41 15.90 8.15
CA PRO A 78 -9.07 16.66 7.10
C PRO A 78 -8.15 17.75 6.53
N ARG A 79 -8.35 18.07 5.25
CA ARG A 79 -7.69 19.19 4.58
C ARG A 79 -8.21 20.53 5.12
N LYS A 80 -7.57 21.63 4.73
CA LYS A 80 -7.94 22.99 5.17
C LYS A 80 -9.39 23.36 4.79
N ASP A 81 -9.91 22.80 3.72
CA ASP A 81 -11.28 22.99 3.24
C ASP A 81 -12.31 22.02 3.87
N GLY A 82 -11.87 21.18 4.82
CA GLY A 82 -12.71 20.18 5.48
C GLY A 82 -12.87 18.86 4.71
N SER A 83 -12.44 18.80 3.43
CA SER A 83 -12.47 17.56 2.67
C SER A 83 -11.48 16.52 3.23
N ARG A 84 -11.77 15.24 3.01
CA ARG A 84 -10.94 14.12 3.49
C ARG A 84 -10.31 13.39 2.32
N LEU A 85 -9.13 12.83 2.55
CA LEU A 85 -8.37 12.10 1.53
C LEU A 85 -9.09 10.79 1.20
N LEU A 86 -9.43 10.59 -0.07
CA LEU A 86 -10.02 9.35 -0.57
C LEU A 86 -8.96 8.29 -0.88
N HIS A 87 -9.39 7.04 -0.96
CA HIS A 87 -8.51 5.92 -1.31
C HIS A 87 -7.93 6.05 -2.73
N GLU A 88 -8.76 6.44 -3.70
CA GLU A 88 -8.31 6.68 -5.08
C GLU A 88 -7.27 7.82 -5.15
N GLU A 89 -7.45 8.88 -4.35
CA GLU A 89 -6.52 10.01 -4.32
C GLU A 89 -5.17 9.61 -3.73
N TRP A 90 -5.17 8.72 -2.72
CA TRP A 90 -3.95 8.16 -2.15
C TRP A 90 -3.20 7.31 -3.19
N VAL A 91 -3.91 6.46 -3.93
CA VAL A 91 -3.31 5.66 -5.02
C VAL A 91 -2.75 6.56 -6.11
N ALA A 92 -3.53 7.56 -6.56
CA ALA A 92 -3.10 8.50 -7.58
C ALA A 92 -1.87 9.33 -7.15
N TYR A 93 -1.81 9.73 -5.87
CA TYR A 93 -0.66 10.44 -5.31
C TYR A 93 0.63 9.62 -5.43
N HIS A 94 0.59 8.34 -5.06
CA HIS A 94 1.75 7.45 -5.16
C HIS A 94 2.08 7.06 -6.59
N HIS A 95 1.08 6.86 -7.43
CA HIS A 95 1.27 6.63 -8.85
C HIS A 95 2.06 7.75 -9.52
N LYS A 96 1.70 9.00 -9.24
CA LYS A 96 2.44 10.18 -9.74
C LYS A 96 3.88 10.26 -9.25
N ARG A 97 4.21 9.60 -8.14
CA ARG A 97 5.56 9.51 -7.58
C ARG A 97 6.36 8.31 -8.08
N GLY A 98 5.82 7.58 -9.05
CA GLY A 98 6.50 6.46 -9.70
C GLY A 98 6.13 5.09 -9.16
N MET A 99 5.27 5.00 -8.13
CA MET A 99 4.80 3.70 -7.66
C MET A 99 3.84 3.09 -8.67
N PRO A 100 4.01 1.82 -9.10
CA PRO A 100 3.07 1.12 -9.98
C PRO A 100 1.78 0.71 -9.25
N PHE A 101 1.11 1.67 -8.62
CA PHE A 101 -0.18 1.49 -7.99
C PHE A 101 -1.28 1.94 -8.96
N TYR A 102 -2.32 1.13 -9.05
CA TYR A 102 -3.51 1.35 -9.85
C TYR A 102 -4.73 1.06 -9.00
N CYS A 103 -5.87 1.68 -9.32
CA CYS A 103 -7.10 1.36 -8.64
C CYS A 103 -8.31 1.35 -9.57
N THR A 104 -9.34 0.65 -9.12
CA THR A 104 -10.67 0.58 -9.71
C THR A 104 -11.67 0.22 -8.62
N PHE A 105 -12.94 0.08 -8.99
CA PHE A 105 -14.03 -0.25 -8.09
C PHE A 105 -14.67 -1.56 -8.49
N GLU A 106 -15.31 -2.24 -7.53
CA GLU A 106 -15.92 -3.56 -7.77
C GLU A 106 -16.92 -3.54 -8.95
N ASP A 107 -17.73 -2.50 -9.05
CA ASP A 107 -18.73 -2.29 -10.10
C ASP A 107 -18.12 -1.91 -11.46
N GLU A 108 -16.89 -1.39 -11.48
CA GLU A 108 -16.17 -0.97 -12.69
C GLU A 108 -15.17 -2.02 -13.20
N PHE A 109 -14.85 -3.02 -12.39
CA PHE A 109 -13.76 -3.95 -12.69
C PHE A 109 -13.99 -4.72 -14.00
N ALA A 110 -15.24 -5.05 -14.32
CA ALA A 110 -15.59 -5.74 -15.57
C ALA A 110 -15.30 -4.87 -16.81
N ASP A 111 -15.48 -3.56 -16.71
CA ASP A 111 -15.24 -2.63 -17.80
C ASP A 111 -13.78 -2.20 -17.89
N LEU A 112 -13.09 -2.08 -16.75
CA LEU A 112 -11.64 -1.92 -16.72
C LEU A 112 -10.95 -3.04 -17.52
N LYS A 113 -11.34 -4.30 -17.33
CA LYS A 113 -10.72 -5.43 -18.06
C LYS A 113 -10.79 -5.31 -19.58
N LYS A 114 -11.77 -4.59 -20.10
CA LYS A 114 -11.97 -4.37 -21.54
C LYS A 114 -11.31 -3.08 -22.04
N SER A 115 -10.79 -2.24 -21.14
CA SER A 115 -10.27 -0.94 -21.47
C SER A 115 -8.87 -1.03 -22.10
N LYS A 116 -8.55 -0.03 -22.93
CA LYS A 116 -7.19 0.12 -23.48
C LYS A 116 -6.16 0.37 -22.38
N SER A 117 -6.52 1.15 -21.36
CA SER A 117 -5.60 1.46 -20.26
C SER A 117 -5.22 0.21 -19.47
N PHE A 118 -6.15 -0.73 -19.25
CA PHE A 118 -5.83 -1.99 -18.60
C PHE A 118 -4.91 -2.85 -19.46
N ALA A 119 -5.16 -2.94 -20.77
CA ALA A 119 -4.26 -3.66 -21.68
C ALA A 119 -2.83 -3.08 -21.66
N GLU A 120 -2.67 -1.76 -21.56
CA GLU A 120 -1.37 -1.10 -21.42
C GLU A 120 -0.70 -1.41 -20.08
N ILE A 121 -1.46 -1.42 -18.98
CA ILE A 121 -0.98 -1.83 -17.66
C ILE A 121 -0.48 -3.27 -17.70
N ILE A 122 -1.25 -4.20 -18.25
CA ILE A 122 -0.85 -5.61 -18.42
C ILE A 122 0.44 -5.72 -19.24
N LYS A 123 0.52 -5.01 -20.37
CA LYS A 123 1.70 -5.04 -21.24
C LYS A 123 2.95 -4.54 -20.50
N ARG A 124 2.83 -3.47 -19.71
CA ARG A 124 3.94 -2.88 -18.95
C ARG A 124 4.50 -3.84 -17.89
N HIS A 125 3.64 -4.67 -17.32
CA HIS A 125 3.92 -5.51 -16.15
C HIS A 125 4.00 -7.00 -16.46
N LYS A 126 4.05 -7.35 -17.76
CA LYS A 126 4.17 -8.72 -18.21
C LYS A 126 5.52 -9.28 -17.80
N ILE A 127 5.51 -10.46 -17.18
CA ILE A 127 6.75 -11.16 -16.83
C ILE A 127 7.21 -11.90 -18.09
N THR A 128 8.39 -11.56 -18.60
CA THR A 128 9.04 -12.35 -19.64
C THR A 128 9.66 -13.57 -18.96
N GLN A 129 9.17 -14.77 -19.26
CA GLN A 129 9.90 -15.98 -18.89
C GLN A 129 11.16 -16.05 -19.77
N HIS A 130 12.33 -16.18 -19.12
CA HIS A 130 13.56 -16.61 -19.78
C HIS A 130 13.59 -18.13 -19.88
#